data_AF-A0A8C6M746-F1
#
_entry.id   AF-A0A8C6M746-F1
#
_cell.length_a   1.000
_cell.length_b   1.000
_cell.length_c   1.000
_cell.angle_alpha   90.00
_cell.angle_beta   90.00
_cell.angle_gamma   90.00
#
_symmetry.space_group_name_H-M   'P 1'
#
loop_
_entity.id
_entity.type
_entity.pdbx_description
1 polymer ?
#
loop_
_entity_poly.entity_id
_entity_poly.type
_entity_poly.pdbx_seq_one_letter_code
_entity_poly.pdbx_strand_id
1 'polypeptide(L)' 'MGVSRLDVFYRQLLLTKLFIGGWGKPEDLKRIFEFRKIIGDREKCKTLVPEDYPMFPEVDEVPAHC' A
#
# COMPACT_ATOMS: atom_id res chain seq x y z
N MET A 1 -3.69 -16.37 -3.74
CA MET A 1 -3.71 -14.89 -3.84
C MET A 1 -2.32 -14.37 -3.49
N GLY A 2 -1.54 -13.93 -4.48
CA GLY A 2 -0.19 -13.38 -4.26
C GLY A 2 -0.27 -12.12 -3.39
N VAL A 3 0.37 -12.14 -2.22
CA VAL A 3 0.41 -10.98 -1.34
C VAL A 3 1.37 -9.98 -1.99
N SER A 4 0.85 -8.85 -2.47
CA SER A 4 1.65 -7.81 -3.12
C SER A 4 2.82 -7.40 -2.22
N ARG A 5 4.01 -7.19 -2.79
CA ARG A 5 5.20 -6.75 -2.05
C ARG A 5 4.95 -5.43 -1.31
N LEU A 6 4.08 -4.58 -1.84
CA LEU A 6 3.61 -3.35 -1.19
C LEU A 6 2.77 -3.65 0.05
N ASP A 7 1.93 -4.68 0.02
CA ASP A 7 1.08 -5.09 1.15
C ASP A 7 1.93 -5.68 2.29
N VAL A 8 2.95 -6.47 1.95
CA VAL A 8 3.91 -7.01 2.94
C VAL A 8 4.69 -5.87 3.61
N PHE A 9 5.21 -4.94 2.82
CA PHE A 9 5.92 -3.77 3.34
C PHE A 9 5.00 -2.90 4.21
N TYR A 10 3.76 -2.66 3.78
CA TYR A 10 2.77 -1.89 4.52
C TYR A 10 2.46 -2.52 5.88
N ARG A 11 2.21 -3.84 5.93
CA ARG A 11 1.97 -4.56 7.20
C ARG A 11 3.19 -4.51 8.10
N GLN A 12 4.39 -4.69 7.55
CA GLN A 12 5.62 -4.67 8.32
C GLN A 12 5.89 -3.28 8.91
N LEU A 13 5.62 -2.21 8.16
CA LEU A 13 5.75 -0.84 8.64
C LEU A 13 4.69 -0.51 9.69
N LEU A 14 3.45 -0.96 9.50
CA LEU A 14 2.39 -0.85 10.52
C LEU A 14 2.78 -1.54 11.82
N LEU A 15 3.21 -2.79 11.75
CA LEU A 15 3.53 -3.59 12.94
C LEU A 15 4.76 -3.04 13.67
N THR A 16 5.79 -2.64 12.93
CA THR A 16 7.03 -2.14 13.56
C THR A 16 6.92 -0.71 14.07
N LYS A 17 6.19 0.20 13.39
CA LYS A 17 6.05 1.60 13.82
C LYS A 17 4.90 1.83 14.81
N LEU A 18 3.77 1.14 14.68
CA LEU A 18 2.57 1.43 15.50
C LEU A 18 2.48 0.57 16.76
N PHE A 19 3.02 -0.65 16.76
CA PHE A 19 2.87 -1.57 17.90
C PHE A 19 4.07 -1.63 18.84
N ILE A 20 5.28 -1.26 18.38
CA ILE A 20 6.51 -1.36 19.21
C ILE A 20 6.88 -0.02 19.88
N GLY A 21 6.37 1.12 19.39
CA GLY A 21 6.65 2.48 19.90
C GLY A 21 5.43 3.31 20.31
N GLY A 22 4.23 2.74 20.26
CA GLY A 22 2.96 3.45 20.45
C GLY A 22 2.43 4.11 19.17
N TRP A 23 1.12 4.33 19.12
CA TRP A 23 0.35 4.78 17.94
C TRP A 23 0.63 6.24 17.51
N GLY A 24 1.60 6.93 18.12
CA GLY A 24 1.78 8.37 17.91
C GLY A 24 0.59 9.15 18.47
N LYS A 25 0.33 10.36 17.95
CA LYS A 25 -0.80 11.17 18.40
C LYS A 25 -2.11 10.63 17.80
N PRO A 26 -3.24 10.68 18.53
CA PRO A 26 -4.51 10.12 18.05
C PRO A 26 -4.98 10.75 16.73
N GLU A 27 -4.57 11.99 16.44
CA GLU A 27 -4.85 12.68 15.18
C GLU A 27 -4.17 11.98 13.98
N ASP A 28 -2.97 11.44 14.17
CA ASP A 28 -2.22 10.75 13.13
C ASP A 28 -2.90 9.43 12.75
N LEU A 29 -3.52 8.73 13.71
CA LEU A 29 -4.31 7.53 13.45
C LEU A 29 -5.55 7.84 12.64
N LYS A 30 -6.26 8.89 13.03
CA LYS A 30 -7.47 9.31 12.34
C LYS A 30 -7.17 9.61 10.88
N ARG A 31 -6.04 10.29 10.62
CA ARG A 31 -5.54 10.55 9.27
C ARG A 31 -5.22 9.27 8.49
N ILE A 32 -4.59 8.27 9.13
CA ILE A 32 -4.30 6.97 8.49
C ILE A 32 -5.60 6.22 8.14
N PHE A 33 -6.61 6.22 9.03
CA PHE A 33 -7.88 5.56 8.76
C PHE A 33 -8.69 6.25 7.66
N GLU A 34 -8.70 7.59 7.63
CA GLU A 34 -9.33 8.36 6.56
C GLU A 34 -8.62 8.12 5.22
N PHE A 35 -7.29 8.10 5.23
CA PHE A 35 -6.49 7.79 4.04
C PHE A 35 -6.75 6.37 3.52
N ARG A 36 -6.91 5.38 4.41
CA ARG A 36 -7.32 4.02 4.01
C ARG A 36 -8.66 3.98 3.28
N LYS A 37 -9.63 4.82 3.67
CA LYS A 37 -10.92 4.92 2.95
C LYS A 37 -10.75 5.44 1.52
N ILE A 38 -9.80 6.35 1.31
CA ILE A 38 -9.48 6.90 -0.01
C ILE A 38 -8.76 5.85 -0.87
N ILE A 39 -7.74 5.17 -0.31
CA ILE A 39 -7.00 4.13 -1.04
C ILE A 39 -7.87 2.91 -1.39
N GLY A 40 -8.87 2.59 -0.57
CA GLY A 40 -9.79 1.49 -0.87
C GLY A 40 -10.64 1.74 -2.12
N ASP A 41 -10.79 2.99 -2.56
CA ASP A 41 -11.54 3.35 -3.75
C ASP A 41 -10.62 3.39 -4.97
N ARG A 42 -10.79 2.40 -5.85
CA ARG A 42 -9.93 2.19 -7.03
C ARG A 42 -10.03 3.34 -8.03
N GLU A 43 -11.18 3.99 -8.15
CA GLU A 43 -11.36 5.11 -9.07
C GLU A 43 -10.65 6.36 -8.55
N LYS A 44 -10.75 6.64 -7.24
CA LYS A 44 -10.01 7.73 -6.61
C LYS A 44 -8.51 7.49 -6.60
N CYS A 45 -8.05 6.24 -6.55
CA CYS A 45 -6.62 5.94 -6.63
C CYS A 45 -5.99 6.29 -7.98
N LYS A 46 -6.74 6.20 -9.08
CA LYS A 46 -6.22 6.55 -10.41
C LYS A 46 -5.82 8.02 -10.49
N THR A 47 -6.56 8.91 -9.81
CA THR A 47 -6.28 10.35 -9.81
C THR A 47 -5.18 10.76 -8.83
N LEU A 48 -4.78 9.87 -7.90
CA LEU A 48 -3.63 10.10 -7.02
C LEU A 48 -2.29 9.91 -7.74
N VAL A 49 -2.31 9.30 -8.93
CA VAL A 49 -1.14 9.07 -9.76
C VAL A 49 -1.25 9.95 -11.01
N PRO A 50 -0.18 10.66 -11.40
CA PRO A 50 -0.17 11.42 -12.65
C PRO A 50 -0.48 10.51 -13.86
N GLU A 51 -1.20 11.02 -14.86
CA GLU A 51 -1.52 10.25 -16.08
C GLU A 51 -0.26 9.78 -16.81
N ASP A 52 0.80 10.59 -16.76
CA ASP A 52 2.10 10.30 -17.40
C ASP A 52 2.98 9.34 -16.58
N TYR A 53 2.45 8.70 -15.54
CA TYR A 53 3.25 7.82 -14.70
C TYR A 53 3.68 6.57 -15.49
N PRO A 54 4.99 6.27 -15.57
CA PRO A 54 5.48 5.16 -16.37
C PRO A 54 4.98 3.84 -15.79
N MET A 55 4.06 3.20 -16.50
CA MET A 55 3.57 1.87 -16.17
C MET A 55 4.54 0.87 -16.78
N PHE A 56 5.40 0.30 -15.93
CA PHE A 56 6.25 -0.80 -16.36
C PHE A 56 5.32 -1.96 -16.71
N PRO A 57 5.47 -2.58 -17.91
CA PRO A 57 4.75 -3.81 -18.20
C PRO A 57 5.07 -4.80 -17.07
N GLU A 58 4.04 -5.39 -16.49
CA GLU A 58 4.21 -6.55 -15.62
C GLU A 58 5.02 -7.55 -16.44
N VAL A 59 6.27 -7.79 -16.04
CA VAL A 59 7.08 -8.83 -16.64
C VAL A 59 6.34 -10.10 -16.29
N ASP A 60 5.62 -10.67 -17.27
CA ASP A 60 4.90 -11.92 -17.12
C ASP A 60 5.79 -12.90 -16.37
N GLU A 61 5.25 -13.44 -15.28
CA GLU A 61 5.87 -14.43 -14.44
C GLU A 61 6.54 -15.48 -15.34
N VAL A 62 7.88 -15.52 -15.36
CA VAL A 62 8.59 -16.62 -15.98
C VAL A 62 8.12 -17.86 -15.24
N PRO A 63 7.45 -18.83 -15.88
CA PRO A 63 7.08 -20.06 -15.20
C PRO A 63 8.39 -20.74 -14.82
N ALA A 64 8.68 -20.77 -13.52
CA ALA A 64 9.75 -21.58 -12.96
C ALA A 64 9.39 -23.05 -13.21
N HIS A 65 9.79 -23.57 -14.37
CA HIS A 65 9.83 -24.99 -14.63
C HIS A 65 10.88 -25.62 -13.70
N CYS A 66 10.46 -26.67 -13.00
CA CYS A 66 11.23 -27.46 -12.04
C CYS A 66 12.59 -27.91 -12.52
#